data_AF-A0A377A025-F1
#
_entry.id   AF-A0A377A025-F1
#
_cell.length_a   1.000
_cell.length_b   1.000
_cell.length_c   1.000
_cell.angle_alpha   90.00
_cell.angle_beta   90.00
_cell.angle_gamma   90.00
#
_symmetry.space_group_name_H-M   'P 1'
#
loop_
_entity.id
_entity.type
_entity.pdbx_description
1 polymer ?
#
loop_
_entity_poly.entity_id
_entity_poly.type
_entity_poly.pdbx_seq_one_letter_code
_entity_poly.pdbx_strand_id
1 'polypeptide(L)'
;MEHAESATRNAGLQGGNSWAIYDDSLPEKGRGNVRWRTLIEQMLSRGGPRLYQKPAVTREGQVHHRELMCRIFDGNEEVSSAEYMPMVLQFGLSEEYDRLQISRLIPLLRYWPEENLAIQVTVESLIRPRFSALAARYVNAM
;
A
#
# COMPACT_ATOMS: atom_id res chain seq x y z
N MET A 1 -10.87 23.76 -1.09
CA MET A 1 -9.63 23.08 -0.62
C MET A 1 -9.67 21.58 -0.96
N GLU A 2 -10.78 20.89 -0.63
CA GLU A 2 -11.01 19.46 -0.93
C GLU A 2 -10.85 19.08 -2.43
N HIS A 3 -11.32 19.94 -3.33
CA HIS A 3 -11.22 19.73 -4.78
C HIS A 3 -9.78 19.69 -5.32
N ALA A 4 -8.88 20.49 -4.74
CA ALA A 4 -7.47 20.52 -5.12
C ALA A 4 -6.74 19.24 -4.69
N GLU A 5 -7.03 18.74 -3.48
CA GLU A 5 -6.48 17.47 -2.99
C GLU A 5 -6.92 16.28 -3.85
N SER A 6 -8.20 16.26 -4.26
CA SER A 6 -8.74 15.23 -5.15
C SER A 6 -8.04 15.24 -6.52
N ALA A 7 -7.85 16.43 -7.10
CA ALA A 7 -7.13 16.59 -8.36
C ALA A 7 -5.68 16.11 -8.28
N THR A 8 -4.93 16.47 -7.22
CA THR A 8 -3.54 16.00 -7.05
C THR A 8 -3.45 14.48 -6.95
N ARG A 9 -4.38 13.82 -6.24
CA ARG A 9 -4.41 12.35 -6.17
C ARG A 9 -4.65 11.71 -7.53
N ASN A 10 -5.62 12.22 -8.29
CA ASN A 10 -5.92 11.71 -9.63
C ASN A 10 -4.74 11.88 -10.59
N ALA A 11 -4.02 13.00 -10.53
CA ALA A 11 -2.80 13.21 -11.32
C ALA A 11 -1.69 12.20 -10.95
N GLY A 12 -1.52 11.89 -9.65
CA GLY A 12 -0.58 10.88 -9.19
C GLY A 12 -0.90 9.47 -9.70
N LEU A 13 -2.18 9.11 -9.77
CA LEU A 13 -2.65 7.82 -10.29
C LEU A 13 -2.36 7.62 -11.79
N GLN A 14 -2.40 8.68 -12.58
CA GLN A 14 -2.14 8.61 -14.02
C GLN A 14 -0.65 8.58 -14.37
N GLY A 15 0.23 9.03 -13.46
CA GLY A 15 1.68 9.11 -13.70
C GLY A 15 2.07 10.16 -14.75
N GLY A 16 3.38 10.29 -15.01
CA GLY A 16 3.92 10.99 -16.18
C GLY A 16 3.63 12.51 -16.31
N ASN A 17 3.86 13.32 -15.27
CA ASN A 17 3.59 14.77 -15.29
C ASN A 17 2.19 15.12 -15.85
N SER A 18 1.18 14.36 -15.42
CA SER A 18 -0.21 14.62 -15.80
C SER A 18 -0.81 15.75 -14.96
N TRP A 19 -1.88 16.35 -15.46
CA TRP A 19 -2.72 17.30 -14.74
C TRP A 19 -4.13 16.73 -14.65
N ALA A 20 -4.84 17.01 -13.56
CA ALA A 20 -6.23 16.62 -13.39
C ALA A 20 -7.08 17.87 -13.12
N ILE A 21 -8.14 18.04 -13.89
CA ILE A 21 -9.18 19.05 -13.60
C ILE A 21 -10.21 18.40 -12.71
N TYR A 22 -10.56 19.10 -11.62
CA TYR A 22 -11.74 18.77 -10.83
C TYR A 22 -12.98 19.21 -11.62
N ASP A 23 -13.88 18.26 -11.89
CA ASP A 23 -15.10 18.47 -12.68
C ASP A 23 -16.30 17.89 -11.92
N ASP A 24 -17.27 18.74 -11.57
CA ASP A 24 -18.51 18.36 -10.87
C ASP A 24 -19.46 17.50 -11.73
N SER A 25 -19.21 17.41 -13.05
CA SER A 25 -19.99 16.58 -13.97
C SER A 25 -19.46 15.15 -14.11
N LEU A 26 -18.24 14.88 -13.61
CA LEU A 26 -17.74 13.52 -13.44
C LEU A 26 -18.38 12.93 -12.18
N PRO A 27 -18.92 11.69 -12.22
CA PRO A 27 -19.46 11.07 -11.02
C PRO A 27 -18.40 11.15 -9.92
N GLU A 28 -18.81 11.56 -8.72
CA GLU A 28 -17.95 11.81 -7.57
C GLU A 28 -17.13 10.54 -7.24
N LYS A 29 -16.02 10.32 -7.97
CA LYS A 29 -15.13 9.17 -7.79
C LYS A 29 -14.24 9.36 -6.55
N GLY A 30 -14.23 10.57 -5.99
CA GLY A 30 -13.47 10.91 -4.80
C GLY A 30 -14.25 10.54 -3.53
N ARG A 31 -13.76 9.54 -2.80
CA ARG A 31 -14.16 9.32 -1.41
C ARG A 31 -13.70 10.52 -0.55
N GLY A 32 -14.60 11.13 0.23
CA GLY A 32 -14.24 12.24 1.12
C GLY A 32 -13.26 11.83 2.23
N ASN A 33 -12.50 12.77 2.79
CA ASN A 33 -11.41 12.49 3.74
C ASN A 33 -11.86 11.67 4.97
N VAL A 34 -13.05 11.94 5.53
CA VAL A 34 -13.60 11.15 6.65
C VAL A 34 -13.84 9.70 6.25
N ARG A 35 -14.42 9.46 5.07
CA ARG A 35 -14.67 8.10 4.57
C ARG A 35 -13.36 7.36 4.28
N TRP A 36 -12.33 8.04 3.76
CA TRP A 36 -10.99 7.45 3.59
C TRP A 36 -10.38 7.04 4.92
N ARG A 37 -10.45 7.94 5.91
CA ARG A 37 -9.91 7.67 7.24
C ARG A 37 -10.58 6.45 7.86
N THR A 38 -11.90 6.42 7.86
CA THR A 38 -12.67 5.27 8.35
C THR A 38 -12.29 3.99 7.62
N LEU A 39 -12.17 4.02 6.29
CA LEU A 39 -11.81 2.84 5.50
C LEU A 39 -10.41 2.31 5.84
N ILE A 40 -9.43 3.19 6.00
CA ILE A 40 -8.05 2.80 6.33
C ILE A 40 -7.95 2.27 7.75
N GLU A 41 -8.55 2.95 8.73
CA GLU A 41 -8.57 2.49 10.13
C GLU A 41 -9.31 1.14 10.27
N GLN A 42 -10.39 0.94 9.53
CA GLN A 42 -11.07 -0.36 9.46
C GLN A 42 -10.20 -1.44 8.83
N MET A 43 -9.44 -1.11 7.78
CA MET A 43 -8.52 -2.06 7.17
C MET A 43 -7.39 -2.45 8.12
N LEU A 44 -6.78 -1.48 8.83
CA LEU A 44 -5.72 -1.74 9.79
C LEU A 44 -6.20 -2.60 10.97
N SER A 45 -7.36 -2.24 11.56
CA SER A 45 -7.96 -3.01 12.66
C SER A 45 -8.36 -4.44 12.27
N ARG A 46 -8.61 -4.71 10.99
CA ARG A 46 -8.89 -6.06 10.46
C ARG A 46 -7.63 -6.86 10.11
N GLY A 47 -6.44 -6.35 10.43
CA GLY A 47 -5.18 -7.04 10.16
C GLY A 47 -4.57 -6.70 8.79
N GLY A 48 -5.02 -5.64 8.13
CA GLY A 48 -4.34 -5.06 6.97
C GLY A 48 -4.97 -5.42 5.63
N PRO A 49 -4.33 -5.01 4.52
CA PRO A 49 -4.88 -5.20 3.18
C PRO A 49 -4.89 -6.68 2.75
N ARG A 50 -5.68 -7.02 1.75
CA ARG A 50 -5.56 -8.30 1.05
C ARG A 50 -4.26 -8.33 0.26
N LEU A 51 -3.59 -9.47 0.26
CA LEU A 51 -2.31 -9.68 -0.43
C LEU A 51 -2.54 -10.49 -1.70
N TYR A 52 -2.03 -9.96 -2.80
CA TYR A 52 -1.92 -10.62 -4.09
C TYR A 52 -0.43 -10.77 -4.42
N GLN A 53 -0.07 -11.77 -5.22
CA GLN A 53 1.31 -11.94 -5.67
C GLN A 53 1.43 -11.70 -7.17
N LYS A 54 2.46 -10.97 -7.58
CA LYS A 54 2.81 -10.77 -8.99
C LYS A 54 4.27 -11.15 -9.23
N PRO A 55 4.57 -12.09 -10.14
CA PRO A 55 5.96 -12.45 -10.43
C PRO A 55 6.65 -11.34 -11.22
N ALA A 56 7.87 -10.98 -10.77
CA ALA A 56 8.82 -10.22 -11.57
C ALA A 56 9.75 -11.21 -12.26
N VAL A 57 9.70 -11.27 -13.59
CA VAL A 57 10.46 -12.22 -14.40
C VAL A 57 11.68 -11.57 -15.04
N THR A 58 12.80 -12.28 -15.08
CA THR A 58 13.99 -11.86 -15.83
C THR A 58 13.73 -11.98 -17.33
N ARG A 59 14.65 -11.43 -18.14
CA ARG A 59 14.59 -11.56 -19.59
C ARG A 59 14.60 -13.03 -20.05
N GLU A 60 15.28 -13.88 -19.30
CA GLU A 60 15.39 -15.33 -19.52
C GLU A 60 14.14 -16.11 -19.05
N GLY A 61 13.09 -15.42 -18.59
CA GLY A 61 11.82 -16.01 -18.17
C GLY A 61 11.83 -16.63 -16.77
N GLN A 62 12.91 -16.44 -16.00
CA GLN A 62 13.00 -16.93 -14.64
C GLN A 62 12.32 -15.97 -13.66
N VAL A 63 11.62 -16.49 -12.65
CA VAL A 63 11.04 -15.65 -11.59
C VAL A 63 12.19 -15.17 -10.70
N HIS A 64 12.41 -13.84 -10.67
CA HIS A 64 13.42 -13.23 -9.81
C HIS A 64 12.90 -13.09 -8.37
N HIS A 65 11.67 -12.57 -8.23
CA HIS A 65 10.92 -12.47 -6.99
C HIS A 65 9.42 -12.34 -7.27
N ARG A 66 8.61 -12.38 -6.22
CA ARG A 66 7.17 -12.10 -6.27
C ARG A 66 6.87 -10.87 -5.45
N GLU A 67 6.37 -9.84 -6.12
CA GLU A 67 5.89 -8.63 -5.47
C GLU A 67 4.53 -8.90 -4.82
N LEU A 68 4.41 -8.60 -3.54
CA LEU A 68 3.15 -8.63 -2.81
C LEU A 68 2.40 -7.31 -3.04
N MET A 69 1.34 -7.38 -3.83
CA MET A 69 0.45 -6.27 -4.12
C MET A 69 -0.70 -6.21 -3.12
N CYS A 70 -1.05 -5.00 -2.68
CA CYS A 70 -2.05 -4.79 -1.64
C CYS A 70 -3.35 -4.21 -2.17
N ARG A 71 -4.48 -4.78 -1.75
CA ARG A 71 -5.83 -4.32 -2.06
C ARG A 71 -6.65 -4.15 -0.80
N ILE A 72 -7.52 -3.14 -0.77
CA ILE A 72 -8.52 -2.98 0.30
C ILE A 72 -9.91 -3.06 -0.32
N PHE A 73 -10.89 -3.59 0.41
CA PHE A 73 -12.27 -3.66 -0.08
C PHE A 73 -13.10 -2.58 0.59
N ASP A 74 -13.78 -1.78 -0.22
CA ASP A 74 -14.43 -0.56 0.26
C ASP A 74 -15.94 -0.70 0.51
N GLY A 75 -16.45 -1.92 0.34
CA GLY A 75 -17.88 -2.26 0.38
C GLY A 75 -18.42 -2.65 -0.99
N ASN A 76 -17.88 -2.07 -2.06
CA ASN A 76 -18.31 -2.32 -3.43
C ASN A 76 -17.21 -2.98 -4.26
N GLU A 77 -15.98 -2.46 -4.21
CA GLU A 77 -14.88 -2.91 -5.07
C GLU A 77 -13.53 -2.96 -4.34
N GLU A 78 -12.55 -3.55 -5.03
CA GLU A 78 -11.16 -3.56 -4.55
C GLU A 78 -10.41 -2.32 -4.98
N VAL A 79 -9.99 -1.54 -3.99
CA VAL A 79 -9.21 -0.32 -4.13
C VAL A 79 -7.71 -0.66 -4.16
N SER A 80 -7.00 -0.09 -5.13
CA SER A 80 -5.56 -0.31 -5.32
C SER A 80 -4.70 0.45 -4.31
N SER A 81 -3.50 -0.06 -4.00
CA SER A 81 -2.53 0.68 -3.17
C SER A 81 -2.19 2.06 -3.75
N ALA A 82 -2.10 2.19 -5.06
CA ALA A 82 -1.85 3.48 -5.70
C ALA A 82 -2.93 4.53 -5.33
N GLU A 83 -4.16 4.10 -5.07
CA GLU A 83 -5.29 4.97 -4.75
C GLU A 83 -5.38 5.33 -3.27
N TYR A 84 -5.21 4.36 -2.36
CA TYR A 84 -5.35 4.63 -0.92
C TYR A 84 -4.03 4.99 -0.21
N MET A 85 -2.86 4.65 -0.76
CA MET A 85 -1.58 4.96 -0.09
C MET A 85 -1.34 6.45 0.14
N PRO A 86 -1.72 7.37 -0.77
CA PRO A 86 -1.67 8.81 -0.48
C PRO A 86 -2.42 9.18 0.82
N MET A 87 -3.53 8.51 1.10
CA MET A 87 -4.33 8.74 2.30
C MET A 87 -3.70 8.12 3.55
N VAL A 88 -3.08 6.94 3.42
CA VAL A 88 -2.28 6.33 4.50
C VAL A 88 -1.16 7.27 4.93
N LEU A 89 -0.47 7.87 3.96
CA LEU A 89 0.58 8.87 4.19
C LEU A 89 0.00 10.15 4.81
N GLN A 90 -1.06 10.71 4.21
CA GLN A 90 -1.71 11.94 4.68
C GLN A 90 -2.21 11.84 6.13
N PHE A 91 -2.70 10.66 6.55
CA PHE A 91 -3.18 10.44 7.92
C PHE A 91 -2.08 10.03 8.91
N GLY A 92 -0.82 9.90 8.46
CA GLY A 92 0.29 9.49 9.32
C GLY A 92 0.23 8.03 9.78
N LEU A 93 -0.44 7.16 9.00
CA LEU A 93 -0.69 5.75 9.34
C LEU A 93 0.29 4.78 8.66
N SER A 94 1.30 5.29 7.96
CA SER A 94 2.24 4.48 7.17
C SER A 94 3.10 3.52 7.99
N GLU A 95 3.56 3.94 9.18
CA GLU A 95 4.34 3.05 10.06
C GLU A 95 3.52 1.86 10.54
N GLU A 96 2.27 2.10 10.96
CA GLU A 96 1.36 1.03 11.38
C GLU A 96 1.06 0.08 10.22
N TYR A 97 0.77 0.65 9.04
CA TYR A 97 0.52 -0.09 7.82
C TYR A 97 1.70 -1.01 7.44
N ASP A 98 2.92 -0.46 7.38
CA ASP A 98 4.11 -1.22 6.99
C ASP A 98 4.49 -2.29 8.04
N ARG A 99 4.32 -1.99 9.33
CA ARG A 99 4.52 -2.99 10.40
C ARG A 99 3.58 -4.17 10.24
N LEU A 100 2.31 -3.89 9.92
CA LEU A 100 1.30 -4.92 9.72
C LEU A 100 1.61 -5.78 8.49
N GLN A 101 2.04 -5.16 7.39
CA GLN A 101 2.53 -5.88 6.21
C GLN A 101 3.70 -6.81 6.52
N ILE A 102 4.74 -6.32 7.18
CA ILE A 102 5.90 -7.14 7.59
C ILE A 102 5.46 -8.29 8.49
N SER A 103 4.61 -8.01 9.48
CA SER A 103 4.12 -9.04 10.40
C SER A 103 3.39 -10.18 9.70
N ARG A 104 2.71 -9.89 8.57
CA ARG A 104 2.01 -10.86 7.75
C ARG A 104 2.90 -11.55 6.71
N LEU A 105 3.94 -10.87 6.25
CA LEU A 105 4.95 -11.45 5.36
C LEU A 105 5.72 -12.59 6.04
N ILE A 106 6.05 -12.44 7.33
CA ILE A 106 6.91 -13.40 8.05
C ILE A 106 6.34 -14.83 8.06
N PRO A 107 5.04 -15.05 8.38
CA PRO A 107 4.44 -16.37 8.23
C PRO A 107 4.49 -16.91 6.80
N LEU A 108 4.29 -16.06 5.79
CA LEU A 108 4.29 -16.48 4.38
C LEU A 108 5.65 -17.01 3.93
N LEU A 109 6.74 -16.43 4.42
CA LEU A 109 8.10 -16.92 4.15
C LEU A 109 8.33 -18.35 4.68
N ARG A 110 7.62 -18.77 5.73
CA ARG A 110 7.67 -20.18 6.20
C ARG A 110 6.90 -21.13 5.28
N TYR A 111 5.83 -20.66 4.65
CA TYR A 111 5.06 -21.46 3.70
C TYR A 111 5.73 -21.55 2.33
N TRP A 112 6.48 -20.52 1.94
CA TRP A 112 7.20 -20.45 0.67
C TRP A 112 8.69 -20.14 0.88
N PRO A 113 9.45 -21.08 1.48
CA PRO A 113 10.86 -20.85 1.84
C PRO A 113 11.78 -20.63 0.64
N GLU A 114 11.41 -21.17 -0.53
CA GLU A 114 12.18 -21.05 -1.78
C GLU A 114 11.84 -19.79 -2.58
N GLU A 115 10.84 -19.02 -2.17
CA GLU A 115 10.34 -17.86 -2.92
C GLU A 115 10.90 -16.57 -2.35
N ASN A 116 11.48 -15.73 -3.21
CA ASN A 116 11.83 -14.36 -2.85
C ASN A 116 10.56 -13.50 -2.88
N LEU A 117 10.12 -13.02 -1.72
CA LEU A 117 8.96 -12.14 -1.59
C LEU A 117 9.42 -10.67 -1.45
N ALA A 118 8.79 -9.77 -2.21
CA ALA A 118 9.05 -8.34 -2.14
C ALA A 118 7.81 -7.60 -1.62
N ILE A 119 8.01 -6.66 -0.69
CA ILE A 119 6.98 -5.73 -0.22
C ILE A 119 7.45 -4.30 -0.46
N GLN A 120 6.50 -3.39 -0.65
CA GLN A 120 6.77 -1.96 -0.63
C GLN A 120 6.77 -1.47 0.82
N VAL A 121 7.77 -0.67 1.19
CA VAL A 121 7.88 -0.02 2.50
C VAL A 121 7.99 1.47 2.26
N THR A 122 7.24 2.27 3.01
CA THR A 122 7.24 3.72 2.88
C THR A 122 8.52 4.34 3.44
N VAL A 123 8.90 5.50 2.89
CA VAL A 123 10.08 6.25 3.38
C VAL A 123 9.85 6.70 4.83
N GLU A 124 8.63 7.11 5.16
CA GLU A 124 8.20 7.54 6.49
C GLU A 124 8.43 6.47 7.55
N SER A 125 8.25 5.19 7.20
CA SER A 125 8.58 4.06 8.06
C SER A 125 10.08 3.83 8.14
N LEU A 126 10.78 3.81 7.00
CA LEU A 126 12.21 3.48 6.95
C LEU A 126 13.09 4.44 7.75
N ILE A 127 12.74 5.73 7.79
CA ILE A 127 13.50 6.73 8.56
C ILE A 127 13.28 6.63 10.08
N ARG A 128 12.34 5.81 10.56
CA ARG A 128 12.07 5.62 11.98
C ARG A 128 13.01 4.56 12.56
N PRO A 129 13.90 4.89 13.52
CA PRO A 129 14.85 3.92 14.06
C PRO A 129 14.20 2.65 14.65
N ARG A 130 13.02 2.81 15.28
CA ARG A 130 12.25 1.69 15.85
C ARG A 130 11.70 0.74 14.77
N PHE A 131 11.46 1.24 13.58
CA PHE A 131 10.97 0.42 12.46
C PHE A 131 12.13 -0.38 11.87
N SER A 132 13.28 0.26 11.60
CA SER A 132 14.47 -0.42 11.09
C SER A 132 14.96 -1.51 12.06
N ALA A 133 14.95 -1.24 13.36
CA ALA A 133 15.30 -2.22 14.38
C ALA A 133 14.33 -3.42 14.42
N LEU A 134 13.02 -3.18 14.18
CA LEU A 134 12.04 -4.25 14.08
C LEU A 134 12.33 -5.15 12.86
N ALA A 135 12.56 -4.54 11.69
CA ALA A 135 12.87 -5.28 10.47
C ALA A 135 14.13 -6.16 10.64
N ALA A 136 15.20 -5.60 11.22
CA ALA A 136 16.43 -6.35 11.50
C ALA A 136 16.20 -7.53 12.46
N ARG A 137 15.37 -7.35 13.51
CA ARG A 137 15.02 -8.43 14.42
C ARG A 137 14.31 -9.59 13.74
N TYR A 138 13.46 -9.31 12.76
CA TYR A 138 12.75 -10.37 12.04
C TYR A 138 13.65 -11.13 11.08
N VAL A 139 14.55 -10.43 10.38
CA VAL A 139 15.57 -11.07 9.53
C VAL A 139 16.46 -12.01 10.34
N ASN A 140 16.86 -11.61 11.55
CA ASN A 140 17.72 -12.44 12.41
C ASN A 140 17.00 -13.59 13.12
N ALA A 141 15.67 -13.64 13.08
CA ALA A 141 14.85 -14.67 13.74
C ALA A 141 14.33 -15.76 12.77
N MET A 142 14.72 -15.66 11.50
CA MET A 142 14.48 -16.63 10.43
C MET A 142 15.73 -17.45 10.20
#